data_AF-A0A1G3TM18-F1
#
_entry.id   AF-A0A1G3TM18-F1
#
_cell.length_a   1.000
_cell.length_b   1.000
_cell.length_c   1.000
_cell.angle_alpha   90.00
_cell.angle_beta   90.00
_cell.angle_gamma   90.00
#
_symmetry.space_group_name_H-M   'P 1'
#
loop_
_entity.id
_entity.type
_entity.pdbx_description
1 polymer ?
#
loop_
_entity_poly.entity_id
_entity_poly.type
_entity_poly.pdbx_seq_one_letter_code
_entity_poly.pdbx_strand_id
1 'polypeptide(L)'
;MQTIKPLTFKLSAVYLLSVLLALSVELSAHEDNSADALKKETNVDKNLPIYELINSSYLANIKPILEKKCFDCHSNATKFPWYYKIPGFKQMIDYDIKKAKRHIDMSKDFPFISHNTPLKDLNSLREIIIENDMPPLRYIIAHWDARLTKSEREAIIKWSEESISKLREIRYQ
;
A
#
# COMPACT_ATOMS: atom_id res chain seq x y z
N MET A 1 44.89 53.41 -34.18
CA MET A 1 44.68 54.25 -32.98
C MET A 1 43.62 53.59 -32.13
N GLN A 2 44.04 53.05 -30.98
CA GLN A 2 43.33 52.66 -29.74
C GLN A 2 44.00 51.40 -29.18
N THR A 3 44.76 51.61 -28.11
CA THR A 3 45.61 50.63 -27.43
C THR A 3 44.80 49.91 -26.35
N ILE A 4 44.84 48.59 -26.36
CA ILE A 4 44.22 47.73 -25.33
C ILE A 4 45.21 47.60 -24.17
N LYS A 5 44.82 48.00 -22.96
CA LYS A 5 45.61 47.81 -21.73
C LYS A 5 45.49 46.34 -21.25
N PRO A 6 46.59 45.69 -20.83
CA PRO A 6 46.53 44.34 -20.26
C PRO A 6 46.01 44.38 -18.81
N LEU A 7 45.11 43.46 -18.51
CA LEU A 7 44.56 43.24 -17.18
C LEU A 7 45.56 42.41 -16.36
N THR A 8 46.24 43.03 -15.39
CA THR A 8 47.16 42.37 -14.48
C THR A 8 46.41 41.84 -13.26
N PHE A 9 46.27 40.52 -13.15
CA PHE A 9 45.71 39.86 -11.99
C PHE A 9 46.82 39.70 -10.93
N LYS A 10 46.78 40.49 -9.86
CA LYS A 10 47.66 40.32 -8.70
C LYS A 10 47.15 39.13 -7.88
N LEU A 11 47.75 37.96 -8.05
CA LEU A 11 47.56 36.84 -7.12
C LEU A 11 48.21 37.19 -5.78
N SER A 12 47.40 37.37 -4.75
CA SER A 12 47.86 37.62 -3.38
C SER A 12 48.34 36.31 -2.74
N ALA A 13 49.55 36.31 -2.19
CA ALA A 13 50.30 35.17 -1.67
C ALA A 13 49.73 34.58 -0.35
N VAL A 14 48.41 34.65 -0.13
CA VAL A 14 47.73 34.24 1.11
C VAL A 14 47.07 32.86 0.98
N TYR A 15 46.91 32.33 -0.24
CA TYR A 15 46.17 31.08 -0.47
C TYR A 15 47.02 29.80 -0.52
N LEU A 16 48.35 29.91 -0.42
CA LEU A 16 49.26 28.76 -0.51
C LEU A 16 49.59 28.10 0.83
N LEU A 17 49.10 28.64 1.96
CA LEU A 17 49.45 28.13 3.30
C LEU A 17 48.33 27.31 3.98
N SER A 18 47.12 27.23 3.40
CA SER A 18 45.99 26.50 4.00
C SER A 18 45.84 25.05 3.51
N VAL A 19 46.60 24.62 2.50
CA VAL A 19 46.45 23.28 1.89
C VAL A 19 47.43 22.24 2.49
N LEU A 20 48.41 22.65 3.29
CA LEU A 20 49.49 21.79 3.80
C LEU A 20 49.28 21.22 5.21
N LEU A 21 48.15 21.48 5.88
CA LEU A 21 47.93 21.08 7.29
C LEU A 21 46.86 20.00 7.52
N ALA A 22 46.38 19.32 6.47
CA ALA A 22 45.42 18.21 6.60
C ALA A 22 45.99 16.85 6.14
N LEU A 23 47.32 16.75 5.98
CA LEU A 23 48.06 15.52 5.70
C LEU A 23 49.02 15.24 6.86
N SER A 24 48.53 14.70 7.98
CA SER A 24 49.30 13.92 8.98
C SER A 24 48.46 13.69 10.25
N VAL A 25 47.51 12.76 10.22
CA VAL A 25 47.16 11.95 11.41
C VAL A 25 46.85 10.53 10.90
N GLU A 26 47.75 9.60 11.23
CA GLU A 26 47.69 8.16 10.95
C GLU A 26 46.57 7.48 11.77
N LEU A 27 45.80 6.59 11.13
CA LEU A 27 45.84 5.13 11.31
C LEU A 27 45.52 4.63 12.73
N SER A 28 44.31 4.09 12.89
CA SER A 28 44.04 2.95 13.79
C SER A 28 42.77 2.21 13.34
N ALA A 29 43.00 1.01 12.80
CA ALA A 29 42.23 -0.21 12.98
C ALA A 29 40.68 -0.15 12.91
N HIS A 30 40.12 -0.68 11.83
CA HIS A 30 39.54 -2.03 11.87
C HIS A 30 39.36 -2.59 10.45
N GLU A 31 39.91 -3.78 10.23
CA GLU A 31 39.49 -4.69 9.17
C GLU A 31 38.00 -5.02 9.33
N ASP A 32 37.19 -4.75 8.30
CA ASP A 32 36.11 -5.65 7.91
C ASP A 32 35.88 -5.64 6.38
N ASN A 33 36.42 -6.71 5.80
CA ASN A 33 36.04 -7.35 4.55
C ASN A 33 34.94 -6.70 3.70
N SER A 34 35.39 -6.25 2.54
CA SER A 34 34.70 -6.32 1.24
C SER A 34 34.04 -7.70 1.03
N ALA A 35 32.88 -7.92 1.65
CA ALA A 35 32.04 -9.10 1.47
C ALA A 35 30.54 -8.84 1.74
N ASP A 36 30.10 -7.58 1.86
CA ASP A 36 28.69 -7.28 2.17
C ASP A 36 27.91 -6.57 1.05
N ALA A 37 28.54 -6.33 -0.10
CA ALA A 37 27.86 -5.81 -1.30
C ALA A 37 27.23 -6.91 -2.18
N LEU A 38 27.31 -8.18 -1.77
CA LEU A 38 26.84 -9.36 -2.51
C LEU A 38 26.05 -10.35 -1.65
N LYS A 39 25.40 -9.87 -0.59
CA LYS A 39 24.40 -10.67 0.15
C LYS A 39 23.11 -9.89 0.36
N LYS A 40 22.55 -9.38 -0.73
CA LYS A 40 21.09 -9.31 -0.85
C LYS A 40 20.59 -10.75 -1.01
N GLU A 41 20.69 -11.53 0.07
CA GLU A 41 19.88 -12.73 0.22
C GLU A 41 18.44 -12.29 -0.02
N THR A 42 17.85 -12.84 -1.07
CA THR A 42 16.42 -12.79 -1.27
C THR A 42 15.77 -13.38 -0.02
N ASN A 43 15.40 -12.51 0.92
CA ASN A 43 14.44 -12.83 1.96
C ASN A 43 13.12 -13.03 1.23
N VAL A 44 12.96 -14.22 0.64
CA VAL A 44 11.72 -14.66 0.02
C VAL A 44 10.75 -14.76 1.19
N ASP A 45 9.81 -13.82 1.26
CA ASP A 45 8.73 -13.88 2.24
C ASP A 45 8.12 -15.28 2.18
N LYS A 46 8.26 -16.06 3.26
CA LYS A 46 7.73 -17.42 3.35
C LYS A 46 6.21 -17.47 3.15
N ASN A 47 5.53 -16.33 3.25
CA ASN A 47 4.10 -16.19 2.98
C ASN A 47 3.77 -15.88 1.51
N LEU A 48 4.76 -15.56 0.67
CA LEU A 48 4.52 -15.22 -0.74
C LEU A 48 3.78 -16.34 -1.50
N PRO A 49 4.13 -17.63 -1.35
CA PRO A 49 3.39 -18.71 -2.01
C PRO A 49 1.94 -18.85 -1.54
N ILE A 50 1.66 -18.59 -0.25
CA ILE A 50 0.29 -18.71 0.27
C ILE A 50 -0.59 -17.53 -0.16
N TYR A 51 -0.02 -16.33 -0.22
CA TYR A 51 -0.73 -15.16 -0.72
C TYR A 51 -1.07 -15.34 -2.19
N GLU A 52 -0.18 -15.92 -3.00
CA GLU A 52 -0.48 -16.22 -4.40
C GLU A 52 -1.63 -17.22 -4.56
N LEU A 53 -1.68 -18.27 -3.73
CA LEU A 53 -2.79 -19.23 -3.73
C LEU A 53 -4.12 -18.59 -3.34
N ILE A 54 -4.13 -17.78 -2.28
CA ILE A 54 -5.31 -17.06 -1.82
C ILE A 54 -5.77 -16.07 -2.91
N ASN A 55 -4.82 -15.34 -3.50
CA ASN A 55 -5.08 -14.36 -4.53
C ASN A 55 -5.63 -15.01 -5.81
N SER A 56 -5.12 -16.17 -6.20
CA SER A 56 -5.64 -16.92 -7.36
C SER A 56 -7.11 -17.28 -7.19
N SER A 57 -7.51 -17.79 -6.02
CA SER A 57 -8.92 -18.09 -5.72
C SER A 57 -9.78 -16.81 -5.62
N TYR A 58 -9.22 -15.75 -5.04
CA TYR A 58 -9.86 -14.43 -4.96
C TYR A 58 -10.19 -13.89 -6.35
N LEU A 59 -9.21 -13.85 -7.25
CA LEU A 59 -9.37 -13.35 -8.62
C LEU A 59 -10.45 -14.12 -9.39
N ALA A 60 -10.48 -15.44 -9.24
CA ALA A 60 -11.42 -16.30 -9.96
C ALA A 60 -12.87 -16.16 -9.47
N ASN A 61 -13.09 -16.07 -8.16
CA ASN A 61 -14.42 -16.30 -7.58
C ASN A 61 -14.98 -15.10 -6.80
N ILE A 62 -14.12 -14.26 -6.24
CA ILE A 62 -14.52 -13.26 -5.24
C ILE A 62 -14.39 -11.83 -5.75
N LYS A 63 -13.31 -11.52 -6.49
CA LYS A 63 -13.09 -10.20 -7.06
C LYS A 63 -14.27 -9.67 -7.87
N PRO A 64 -14.94 -10.45 -8.75
CA PRO A 64 -16.11 -9.95 -9.48
C PRO A 64 -17.27 -9.51 -8.57
N ILE A 65 -17.43 -10.16 -7.41
CA ILE A 65 -18.43 -9.80 -6.42
C ILE A 65 -18.04 -8.49 -5.73
N LEU A 66 -16.79 -8.38 -5.25
CA LEU A 66 -16.32 -7.17 -4.56
C LEU A 66 -16.25 -5.95 -5.49
N GLU A 67 -15.91 -6.14 -6.76
CA GLU A 67 -15.94 -5.11 -7.80
C GLU A 67 -17.33 -4.50 -7.94
N LYS A 68 -18.37 -5.33 -7.88
CA LYS A 68 -19.75 -4.89 -8.02
C LYS A 68 -20.31 -4.26 -6.74
N LYS A 69 -19.85 -4.70 -5.57
CA LYS A 69 -20.54 -4.43 -4.28
C LYS A 69 -19.75 -3.56 -3.31
N CYS A 70 -18.42 -3.51 -3.43
CA CYS A 70 -17.53 -2.92 -2.44
C CYS A 70 -16.61 -1.84 -3.03
N PHE A 71 -16.21 -1.97 -4.29
CA PHE A 71 -15.16 -1.16 -4.91
C PHE A 71 -15.49 0.33 -4.99
N ASP A 72 -16.77 0.70 -5.02
CA ASP A 72 -17.19 2.10 -5.01
C ASP A 72 -16.62 2.86 -3.81
N CYS A 73 -16.48 2.19 -2.66
CA CYS A 73 -15.92 2.79 -1.44
C CYS A 73 -14.51 2.30 -1.12
N HIS A 74 -14.20 1.05 -1.46
CA HIS A 74 -12.97 0.38 -1.04
C HIS A 74 -11.88 0.31 -2.11
N SER A 75 -11.99 0.98 -3.25
CA SER A 75 -10.96 0.94 -4.29
C SER A 75 -10.68 2.32 -4.91
N ASN A 76 -9.84 2.36 -5.95
CA ASN A 76 -9.64 3.52 -6.81
C ASN A 76 -10.63 3.57 -8.00
N ALA A 77 -11.49 2.56 -8.14
CA ALA A 77 -12.44 2.42 -9.25
C ALA A 77 -13.87 2.84 -8.85
N THR A 78 -14.01 3.97 -8.15
CA THR A 78 -15.31 4.46 -7.69
C THR A 78 -16.21 4.91 -8.83
N LYS A 79 -17.45 4.39 -8.87
CA LYS A 79 -18.53 4.93 -9.69
C LYS A 79 -19.33 5.97 -8.89
N PHE A 80 -19.06 7.24 -9.17
CA PHE A 80 -19.76 8.32 -8.46
C PHE A 80 -21.20 8.49 -8.97
N PRO A 81 -22.18 8.66 -8.07
CA PRO A 81 -23.55 8.99 -8.46
C PRO A 81 -23.62 10.42 -9.01
N TRP A 82 -24.67 10.74 -9.77
CA TRP A 82 -24.84 12.04 -10.41
C TRP A 82 -24.81 13.23 -9.42
N TYR A 83 -25.28 13.02 -8.19
CA TYR A 83 -25.32 14.03 -7.12
C TYR A 83 -23.96 14.26 -6.44
N TYR A 84 -22.91 13.49 -6.78
CA TYR A 84 -21.55 13.72 -6.28
C TYR A 84 -21.02 15.12 -6.62
N LYS A 85 -21.54 15.75 -7.68
CA LYS A 85 -21.15 17.12 -8.09
C LYS A 85 -21.75 18.21 -7.20
N ILE A 86 -22.69 17.88 -6.31
CA ILE A 86 -23.39 18.85 -5.47
C ILE A 86 -22.57 19.07 -4.17
N PRO A 87 -22.24 20.33 -3.81
CA PRO A 87 -21.61 20.64 -2.53
C PRO A 87 -22.45 20.13 -1.34
N GLY A 88 -21.78 19.69 -0.28
CA GLY A 88 -22.36 18.92 0.81
C GLY A 88 -22.23 17.41 0.57
N PHE A 89 -22.89 16.90 -0.48
CA PHE A 89 -22.83 15.47 -0.83
C PHE A 89 -21.44 15.04 -1.27
N LYS A 90 -20.74 15.88 -2.05
CA LYS A 90 -19.36 15.61 -2.46
C LYS A 90 -18.46 15.35 -1.25
N GLN A 91 -18.45 16.26 -0.28
CA GLN A 91 -17.61 16.18 0.91
C GLN A 91 -17.97 14.97 1.78
N MET A 92 -19.26 14.67 1.90
CA MET A 92 -19.74 13.50 2.64
C MET A 92 -19.26 12.19 2.00
N ILE A 93 -19.42 12.05 0.67
CA ILE A 93 -18.96 10.87 -0.08
C ILE A 93 -17.44 10.73 -0.01
N ASP A 94 -16.71 11.83 -0.24
CA ASP A 94 -15.24 11.85 -0.14
C ASP A 94 -14.77 11.40 1.25
N TYR A 95 -15.44 11.87 2.31
CA TYR A 95 -15.15 11.47 3.69
C TYR A 95 -15.40 9.98 3.92
N ASP A 96 -16.53 9.45 3.43
CA ASP A 96 -16.92 8.05 3.57
C ASP A 96 -15.95 7.12 2.84
N ILE A 97 -15.60 7.42 1.59
CA ILE A 97 -14.60 6.67 0.80
C ILE A 97 -13.25 6.72 1.51
N LYS A 98 -12.81 7.91 1.94
CA LYS A 98 -11.55 8.05 2.67
C LYS A 98 -11.55 7.23 3.96
N LYS A 99 -12.68 7.12 4.67
CA LYS A 99 -12.81 6.31 5.88
C LYS A 99 -12.80 4.81 5.58
N ALA A 100 -13.50 4.38 4.53
CA ALA A 100 -13.54 2.99 4.09
C ALA A 100 -12.13 2.48 3.74
N LYS A 101 -11.41 3.23 2.89
CA LYS A 101 -10.05 2.89 2.45
C LYS A 101 -9.00 2.90 3.57
N ARG A 102 -9.22 3.65 4.66
CA ARG A 102 -8.35 3.56 5.85
C ARG A 102 -8.44 2.20 6.54
N HIS A 103 -9.58 1.53 6.45
CA HIS A 103 -9.76 0.20 7.02
C HIS A 103 -9.25 -0.86 6.07
N ILE A 104 -9.78 -0.90 4.84
CA ILE A 104 -9.35 -1.83 3.79
C ILE A 104 -9.43 -1.09 2.45
N ASP A 105 -8.33 -1.10 1.70
CA ASP A 105 -8.22 -0.59 0.34
C ASP A 105 -7.88 -1.76 -0.63
N MET A 106 -8.87 -2.10 -1.45
CA MET A 106 -8.88 -3.14 -2.47
C MET A 106 -8.44 -2.61 -3.84
N SER A 107 -7.74 -1.47 -3.91
CA SER A 107 -7.15 -0.96 -5.16
C SER A 107 -6.06 -1.88 -5.72
N LYS A 108 -5.52 -2.78 -4.89
CA LYS A 108 -4.67 -3.90 -5.28
C LYS A 108 -5.38 -5.21 -4.95
N ASP A 109 -4.99 -6.25 -5.67
CA ASP A 109 -5.42 -7.61 -5.39
C ASP A 109 -4.87 -8.10 -4.04
N PHE A 110 -5.28 -9.28 -3.60
CA PHE A 110 -4.90 -9.79 -2.28
C PHE A 110 -3.36 -10.01 -2.20
N PRO A 111 -2.70 -9.62 -1.09
CA PRO A 111 -3.23 -9.01 0.12
C PRO A 111 -3.63 -7.54 -0.07
N PHE A 112 -4.78 -7.16 0.51
CA PHE A 112 -5.29 -5.80 0.42
C PHE A 112 -4.41 -4.79 1.18
N ILE A 113 -4.52 -3.53 0.80
CA ILE A 113 -3.84 -2.44 1.50
C ILE A 113 -4.66 -2.11 2.74
N SER A 114 -4.09 -2.26 3.93
CA SER A 114 -4.75 -1.93 5.19
C SER A 114 -3.72 -1.55 6.26
N HIS A 115 -4.20 -1.13 7.44
CA HIS A 115 -3.37 -0.96 8.64
C HIS A 115 -3.23 -2.26 9.46
N ASN A 116 -3.79 -3.37 8.96
CA ASN A 116 -3.85 -4.66 9.63
C ASN A 116 -3.02 -5.72 8.88
N THR A 117 -2.85 -6.89 9.48
CA THR A 117 -2.30 -8.05 8.77
C THR A 117 -3.36 -8.65 7.84
N PRO A 118 -3.00 -9.32 6.73
CA PRO A 118 -3.97 -9.96 5.84
C PRO A 118 -4.93 -10.94 6.54
N LEU A 119 -4.46 -11.64 7.58
CA LEU A 119 -5.31 -12.49 8.42
C LEU A 119 -6.41 -11.69 9.13
N LYS A 120 -6.06 -10.54 9.71
CA LYS A 120 -7.02 -9.68 10.42
C LYS A 120 -8.02 -9.08 9.43
N ASP A 121 -7.57 -8.66 8.24
CA ASP A 121 -8.48 -8.16 7.20
C ASP A 121 -9.49 -9.19 6.76
N LEU A 122 -9.07 -10.45 6.55
CA LEU A 122 -9.98 -11.55 6.22
C LEU A 122 -10.99 -11.83 7.34
N ASN A 123 -10.54 -11.79 8.61
CA ASN A 123 -11.46 -11.96 9.74
C ASN A 123 -12.48 -10.82 9.79
N SER A 124 -12.04 -9.57 9.66
CA SER A 124 -12.92 -8.40 9.65
C SER A 124 -13.90 -8.46 8.48
N LEU A 125 -13.44 -8.75 7.25
CA LEU A 125 -14.29 -8.91 6.07
C LEU A 125 -15.36 -9.99 6.28
N ARG A 126 -14.98 -11.14 6.84
CA ARG A 126 -15.92 -12.22 7.14
C ARG A 126 -16.98 -11.78 8.15
N GLU A 127 -16.54 -11.16 9.25
CA GLU A 127 -17.41 -10.71 10.35
C GLU A 127 -18.44 -9.69 9.86
N ILE A 128 -18.03 -8.64 9.14
CA ILE A 128 -18.97 -7.62 8.63
C ILE A 128 -20.01 -8.19 7.66
N ILE A 129 -19.69 -9.28 6.94
CA ILE A 129 -20.62 -9.93 6.01
C ILE A 129 -21.58 -10.85 6.78
N ILE A 130 -21.12 -11.51 7.83
CA ILE A 130 -21.98 -12.32 8.72
C ILE A 130 -22.99 -11.42 9.44
N GLU A 131 -22.51 -10.32 10.02
CA GLU A 131 -23.35 -9.36 10.76
C GLU A 131 -24.20 -8.48 9.83
N ASN A 132 -23.96 -8.54 8.51
CA ASN A 132 -24.66 -7.73 7.51
C ASN A 132 -24.54 -6.21 7.78
N ASP A 133 -23.40 -5.81 8.35
CA ASP A 133 -23.07 -4.41 8.66
C ASP A 133 -22.67 -3.60 7.43
N MET A 134 -22.32 -4.29 6.34
CA MET A 134 -21.95 -3.66 5.07
C MET A 134 -22.87 -4.08 3.92
N PRO A 135 -23.21 -3.13 3.02
CA PRO A 135 -22.89 -1.70 3.11
C PRO A 135 -23.82 -0.97 4.10
N PRO A 136 -23.45 0.23 4.61
CA PRO A 136 -24.25 0.95 5.60
C PRO A 136 -25.65 1.28 5.08
N LEU A 137 -26.66 1.30 5.96
CA LEU A 137 -28.06 1.54 5.58
C LEU A 137 -28.26 2.80 4.73
N ARG A 138 -27.56 3.91 5.06
CA ARG A 138 -27.62 5.16 4.27
C ARG A 138 -27.25 4.98 2.80
N TYR A 139 -26.30 4.08 2.53
CA TYR A 139 -25.83 3.80 1.19
C TYR A 139 -26.87 2.94 0.44
N ILE A 140 -27.43 1.93 1.11
CA ILE A 140 -28.48 1.05 0.58
C ILE A 140 -29.74 1.80 0.16
N ILE A 141 -30.14 2.85 0.89
CA ILE A 141 -31.33 3.63 0.53
C ILE A 141 -31.18 4.25 -0.88
N ALA A 142 -29.97 4.67 -1.25
CA ALA A 142 -29.67 5.22 -2.57
C ALA A 142 -29.20 4.15 -3.58
N HIS A 143 -28.66 3.02 -3.11
CA HIS A 143 -28.03 1.96 -3.90
C HIS A 143 -28.56 0.59 -3.45
N TRP A 144 -29.83 0.33 -3.71
CA TRP A 144 -30.52 -0.90 -3.27
C TRP A 144 -29.87 -2.16 -3.86
N ASP A 145 -29.27 -2.05 -5.03
CA ASP A 145 -28.58 -3.12 -5.76
C ASP A 145 -27.20 -3.44 -5.19
N ALA A 146 -26.69 -2.63 -4.25
CA ALA A 146 -25.41 -2.88 -3.58
C ALA A 146 -25.48 -3.97 -2.49
N ARG A 147 -26.68 -4.47 -2.14
CA ARG A 147 -26.83 -5.60 -1.21
C ARG A 147 -26.21 -6.86 -1.79
N LEU A 148 -25.49 -7.61 -0.96
CA LEU A 148 -25.04 -8.95 -1.31
C LEU A 148 -26.23 -9.91 -1.31
N THR A 149 -26.35 -10.70 -2.38
CA THR A 149 -27.26 -11.86 -2.44
C THR A 149 -26.79 -12.95 -1.48
N LYS A 150 -27.66 -13.93 -1.19
CA LYS A 150 -27.31 -15.04 -0.29
C LYS A 150 -26.07 -15.82 -0.79
N SER A 151 -26.03 -16.15 -2.07
CA SER A 151 -24.92 -16.86 -2.68
C SER A 151 -23.62 -16.04 -2.68
N GLU A 152 -23.69 -14.73 -2.94
CA GLU A 152 -22.52 -13.86 -2.88
C GLU A 152 -21.93 -13.78 -1.46
N ARG A 153 -22.79 -13.68 -0.42
CA ARG A 153 -22.33 -13.70 0.98
C ARG A 153 -21.64 -15.02 1.33
N GLU A 154 -22.28 -16.14 1.00
CA GLU A 154 -21.75 -17.48 1.27
C GLU A 154 -20.40 -17.70 0.59
N ALA A 155 -20.25 -17.22 -0.66
CA ALA A 155 -18.99 -17.31 -1.39
C ALA A 155 -17.86 -16.54 -0.69
N ILE A 156 -18.11 -15.29 -0.27
CA ILE A 156 -17.09 -14.48 0.40
C ILE A 156 -16.74 -15.04 1.78
N ILE A 157 -17.73 -15.48 2.56
CA ILE A 157 -17.52 -16.09 3.88
C ILE A 157 -16.65 -17.34 3.73
N LYS A 158 -17.02 -18.25 2.82
CA LYS A 158 -16.30 -19.50 2.58
C LYS A 158 -14.86 -19.23 2.16
N TRP A 159 -14.63 -18.36 1.17
CA TRP A 159 -13.28 -18.01 0.74
C TRP A 159 -12.46 -17.39 1.87
N SER A 160 -13.07 -16.53 2.69
CA SER A 160 -12.40 -15.90 3.83
C SER A 160 -11.98 -16.95 4.87
N GLU A 161 -12.85 -17.91 5.20
CA GLU A 161 -12.57 -19.00 6.13
C GLU A 161 -11.43 -19.90 5.66
N GLU A 162 -11.46 -20.33 4.40
CA GLU A 162 -10.41 -21.15 3.80
C GLU A 162 -9.06 -20.41 3.79
N SER A 163 -9.08 -19.11 3.46
CA SER A 163 -7.89 -18.26 3.46
C SER A 163 -7.35 -18.03 4.86
N ILE A 164 -8.22 -17.84 5.85
CA ILE A 164 -7.86 -17.71 7.27
C ILE A 164 -7.19 -19.00 7.78
N SER A 165 -7.71 -20.19 7.43
CA SER A 165 -7.10 -21.46 7.83
C SER A 165 -5.66 -21.57 7.30
N LYS A 166 -5.48 -21.31 6.01
CA LYS A 166 -4.18 -21.32 5.32
C LYS A 166 -3.16 -20.40 5.99
N LEU A 167 -3.56 -19.18 6.35
CA LEU A 167 -2.68 -18.22 7.01
C LEU A 167 -2.36 -18.58 8.46
N ARG A 168 -3.27 -19.27 9.16
CA ARG A 168 -3.02 -19.75 10.53
C ARG A 168 -2.02 -20.90 10.54
N GLU A 169 -2.16 -21.85 9.62
CA GLU A 169 -1.24 -23.00 9.52
C GLU A 169 0.23 -22.56 9.41
N ILE A 170 0.52 -21.54 8.61
CA ILE A 170 1.88 -21.00 8.45
C ILE A 170 2.34 -20.17 9.66
N ARG A 171 1.42 -19.49 10.36
CA ARG A 171 1.77 -18.69 11.55
C ARG A 171 2.27 -19.56 12.71
N TYR A 172 1.83 -20.81 12.77
CA TYR A 172 2.23 -21.77 13.80
C TYR A 172 3.35 -22.73 13.33
N GLN A 173 3.95 -22.46 12.16
CA GLN A 173 5.17 -23.11 11.63
C GLN A 173 6.38 -22.18 11.72
#